data_AF-A0AA35YAN7-F1
#
_entry.id   AF-A0AA35YAN7-F1
#
_cell.length_a   1.000
_cell.length_b   1.000
_cell.length_c   1.000
_cell.angle_alpha   90.00
_cell.angle_beta   90.00
_cell.angle_gamma   90.00
#
_symmetry.space_group_name_H-M   'P 1'
#
loop_
_entity.id
_entity.type
_entity.pdbx_description
1 polymer ?
#
loop_
_entity_poly.entity_id
_entity_poly.type
_entity_poly.pdbx_seq_one_letter_code
_entity_poly.pdbx_strand_id
1 'polypeptide(L)'
;MFFLEALRVPPTKFIPAAKAGDVLHHLKNANTGICQLLEKKEGIFRQKMMGKRVNYACRSVISPNPYLAVNEIGVPPYFFPKRVTPWNVVKLRDSIINDSDIHPGATHYADKVQQVSTARLPQSKKMRISISRKLPSSRGTTIQSKSSTDYEFEGKIIYRHLQDGDIVFVNRQPTLHKPGIMAHVVRVLKGEKTLRMHYANCSSYNVDFDGDEMNVHLPQDEGHDYAMVLVFQGGAGWNL
;
A
#
# COMPACT_ATOMS: atom_id res chain seq x y z
N MET A 1 -23.93 -53.87 20.58
CA MET A 1 -24.71 -52.61 20.53
C MET A 1 -23.97 -51.37 21.05
N PHE A 2 -22.79 -51.46 21.69
CA PHE A 2 -22.10 -50.30 22.28
C PHE A 2 -20.91 -49.73 21.47
N PHE A 3 -20.56 -50.31 20.32
CA PHE A 3 -19.34 -49.93 19.57
C PHE A 3 -19.59 -48.94 18.41
N LEU A 4 -20.85 -48.67 18.04
CA LEU A 4 -21.19 -47.77 16.92
C LEU A 4 -21.53 -46.33 17.36
N GLU A 5 -21.69 -46.07 18.64
CA GLU A 5 -22.10 -44.74 19.14
C GLU A 5 -20.93 -43.75 19.27
N ALA A 6 -19.69 -44.25 19.39
CA ALA A 6 -18.48 -43.43 19.49
C ALA A 6 -18.01 -42.82 18.15
N LEU A 7 -18.45 -43.37 17.01
CA LEU A 7 -18.13 -42.83 15.67
C LEU A 7 -19.11 -41.74 15.22
N ARG A 8 -20.22 -41.55 15.94
CA ARG A 8 -21.15 -40.45 15.71
C ARG A 8 -20.62 -39.22 16.44
N VAL A 9 -19.53 -38.64 15.92
CA VAL A 9 -19.09 -37.31 16.35
C VAL A 9 -20.30 -36.39 16.18
N PRO A 10 -20.86 -35.82 17.25
CA PRO A 10 -22.07 -35.02 17.10
C PRO A 10 -21.71 -33.80 16.24
N PRO A 11 -22.53 -33.43 15.24
CA PRO A 11 -22.24 -32.29 14.36
C PRO A 11 -22.09 -30.97 15.14
N THR A 12 -22.51 -30.96 16.40
CA THR A 12 -22.35 -29.87 17.38
C THR A 12 -20.89 -29.58 17.77
N LYS A 13 -19.92 -30.46 17.46
CA LYS A 13 -18.50 -30.09 17.61
C LYS A 13 -18.01 -29.17 16.49
N PHE A 14 -18.71 -29.11 15.35
CA PHE A 14 -18.39 -28.21 14.23
C PHE A 14 -19.19 -26.90 14.25
N ILE A 15 -20.30 -26.84 15.00
CA ILE A 15 -21.28 -25.72 15.02
C ILE A 15 -21.78 -25.47 16.46
N PRO A 16 -21.95 -24.20 16.89
CA PRO A 16 -21.05 -23.44 17.76
C PRO A 16 -20.88 -24.00 19.19
N ALA A 17 -19.70 -23.79 19.77
CA ALA A 17 -19.37 -24.04 21.19
C ALA A 17 -20.01 -23.01 22.16
N ALA A 18 -21.28 -22.66 21.97
CA ALA A 18 -21.95 -21.63 22.76
C ALA A 18 -22.80 -22.18 23.93
N LYS A 19 -22.82 -23.51 24.16
CA LYS A 19 -23.55 -24.12 25.29
C LYS A 19 -22.78 -25.31 25.89
N ALA A 20 -21.64 -25.03 26.51
CA ALA A 20 -21.02 -25.96 27.46
C ALA A 20 -20.45 -25.14 28.61
N GLY A 21 -21.00 -25.34 29.80
CA GLY A 21 -20.66 -24.58 31.01
C GLY A 21 -19.21 -24.75 31.44
N ASP A 22 -18.80 -23.79 32.27
CA ASP A 22 -17.46 -23.56 32.79
C ASP A 22 -16.80 -24.78 33.46
N VAL A 23 -15.98 -25.55 32.75
CA VAL A 23 -14.78 -26.21 33.32
C VAL A 23 -13.80 -26.53 32.18
N LEU A 24 -12.63 -25.86 32.15
CA LEU A 24 -11.33 -26.24 31.54
C LEU A 24 -10.63 -25.04 30.86
N HIS A 25 -9.92 -24.26 31.67
CA HIS A 25 -9.17 -23.09 31.21
C HIS A 25 -7.86 -23.44 30.46
N HIS A 26 -7.48 -24.72 30.35
CA HIS A 26 -6.16 -25.15 29.84
C HIS A 26 -6.15 -25.94 28.51
N LEU A 27 -7.30 -26.14 27.83
CA LEU A 27 -7.38 -26.81 26.51
C LEU A 27 -7.97 -25.90 25.40
N LYS A 28 -7.72 -24.59 25.46
CA LYS A 28 -8.45 -23.58 24.66
C LYS A 28 -8.17 -23.52 23.15
N ASN A 29 -7.23 -24.30 22.59
CA ASN A 29 -6.77 -24.06 21.20
C ASN A 29 -7.12 -25.14 20.16
N ALA A 30 -7.87 -26.19 20.49
CA ALA A 30 -8.00 -27.30 19.54
C ALA A 30 -9.26 -27.28 18.65
N ASN A 31 -10.39 -26.65 19.04
CA ASN A 31 -11.63 -26.72 18.25
C ASN A 31 -12.46 -25.43 18.36
N THR A 32 -11.99 -24.35 17.74
CA THR A 32 -12.81 -23.16 17.53
C THR A 32 -13.87 -23.48 16.47
N GLY A 33 -15.15 -23.51 16.84
CA GLY A 33 -16.23 -23.82 15.90
C GLY A 33 -16.30 -22.80 14.74
N ILE A 34 -16.83 -23.22 13.59
CA ILE A 34 -16.84 -22.39 12.36
C ILE A 34 -17.58 -21.06 12.58
N CYS A 35 -18.74 -21.07 13.26
CA CYS A 35 -19.47 -19.85 13.60
C CYS A 35 -18.63 -18.88 14.45
N GLN A 36 -17.84 -19.41 15.38
CA GLN A 36 -16.98 -18.61 16.26
C GLN A 36 -15.81 -17.97 15.49
N LEU A 37 -15.35 -18.59 14.39
CA LEU A 37 -14.36 -18.03 13.48
C LEU A 37 -14.94 -16.90 12.59
N LEU A 38 -16.25 -16.91 12.34
CA LEU A 38 -16.93 -15.94 11.47
C LEU A 38 -17.48 -14.73 12.21
N GLU A 39 -18.14 -14.94 13.36
CA GLU A 39 -18.98 -13.92 14.03
C GLU A 39 -18.21 -13.00 14.99
N LYS A 40 -17.01 -13.40 15.43
CA LYS A 40 -16.20 -12.60 16.37
C LYS A 40 -15.81 -11.24 15.77
N LYS A 41 -15.47 -10.29 16.65
CA LYS A 41 -14.82 -9.01 16.24
C LYS A 41 -13.50 -9.26 15.48
N GLU A 42 -12.78 -10.30 15.89
CA GLU A 42 -11.59 -10.85 15.21
C GLU A 42 -11.94 -11.97 14.22
N GLY A 43 -13.21 -12.07 13.82
CA GLY A 43 -13.68 -13.05 12.85
C GLY A 43 -13.27 -12.70 11.42
N ILE A 44 -13.38 -13.68 10.52
CA ILE A 44 -12.94 -13.56 9.11
C ILE A 44 -13.60 -12.36 8.40
N PHE A 45 -14.91 -12.16 8.57
CA PHE A 45 -15.62 -11.09 7.86
C PHE A 45 -15.10 -9.71 8.25
N ARG A 46 -14.93 -9.43 9.54
CA ARG A 46 -14.53 -8.10 10.01
C ARG A 46 -13.03 -7.86 9.87
N GLN A 47 -12.20 -8.83 10.23
CA GLN A 47 -10.75 -8.65 10.32
C GLN A 47 -10.00 -9.05 9.04
N LYS A 48 -10.58 -9.88 8.18
CA LYS A 48 -9.91 -10.35 6.95
C LYS A 48 -10.62 -9.95 5.66
N MET A 49 -11.91 -9.63 5.69
CA MET A 49 -12.64 -9.16 4.49
C MET A 49 -12.85 -7.65 4.50
N MET A 50 -13.48 -7.10 5.54
CA MET A 50 -13.80 -5.66 5.64
C MET A 50 -12.58 -4.80 5.95
N GLY A 51 -11.76 -5.20 6.92
CA GLY A 51 -10.45 -4.61 7.18
C GLY A 51 -9.35 -5.55 6.71
N LYS A 52 -8.35 -5.05 5.99
CA LYS A 52 -7.15 -5.81 5.62
C LYS A 52 -5.91 -5.00 5.95
N ARG A 53 -4.83 -5.68 6.33
CA ARG A 53 -3.50 -5.07 6.30
C ARG A 53 -3.08 -4.92 4.84
N VAL A 54 -2.64 -3.73 4.48
CA VAL A 54 -2.26 -3.39 3.11
C VAL A 54 -0.75 -3.30 3.00
N ASN A 55 -0.24 -3.63 1.82
CA ASN A 55 1.17 -3.40 1.47
C ASN A 55 1.38 -1.94 1.08
N TYR A 56 2.63 -1.48 1.08
CA TYR A 56 3.02 -0.13 0.65
C TYR A 56 2.32 0.97 1.45
N ALA A 57 2.25 0.77 2.76
CA ALA A 57 1.85 1.77 3.72
C ALA A 57 2.96 1.96 4.75
N CYS A 58 3.06 3.15 5.31
CA CYS A 58 3.92 3.44 6.45
C CYS A 58 3.12 4.10 7.56
N ARG A 59 3.67 4.07 8.77
CA ARG A 59 3.17 4.80 9.93
C ARG A 59 4.35 5.51 10.57
N SER A 60 4.16 6.77 10.93
CA SER A 60 5.16 7.52 11.67
C SER A 60 4.49 8.56 12.55
N VAL A 61 5.24 9.01 13.55
CA VAL A 61 4.91 10.20 14.32
C VAL A 61 4.92 11.41 13.39
N ILE A 62 4.00 12.33 13.61
CA ILE A 62 3.93 13.58 12.87
C ILE A 62 4.60 14.72 13.63
N SER A 63 5.16 15.65 12.88
CA SER A 63 5.76 16.86 13.41
C SER A 63 5.32 18.05 12.56
N PRO A 64 5.17 19.23 13.14
CA PRO A 64 4.74 20.39 12.38
C PRO A 64 5.84 20.85 11.41
N ASN A 65 5.43 21.43 10.28
CA ASN A 65 6.31 22.19 9.40
C ASN A 65 5.53 23.31 8.68
N PRO A 66 5.82 24.59 8.96
CA PRO A 66 5.13 25.73 8.32
C PRO A 66 5.59 26.01 6.88
N TYR A 67 6.72 25.43 6.44
CA TYR A 67 7.26 25.65 5.09
C TYR A 67 6.65 24.72 4.03
N LEU A 68 5.83 23.75 4.43
CA LEU A 68 5.10 22.88 3.50
C LEU A 68 3.81 23.55 3.06
N ALA A 69 3.40 23.32 1.81
CA ALA A 69 2.08 23.74 1.39
C ALA A 69 0.98 22.97 2.15
N VAL A 70 -0.23 23.53 2.20
CA VAL A 70 -1.37 22.91 2.91
C VAL A 70 -1.74 21.55 2.31
N ASN A 71 -1.56 21.37 1.01
CA ASN A 71 -1.81 20.11 0.31
C ASN A 71 -0.60 19.17 0.27
N GLU A 72 0.51 19.53 0.93
CA GLU A 72 1.74 18.76 0.93
C GLU A 72 1.94 18.01 2.26
N ILE A 73 2.57 16.85 2.16
CA ILE A 73 3.07 16.08 3.29
C ILE A 73 4.56 15.82 3.11
N GLY A 74 5.33 16.17 4.13
CA GLY A 74 6.75 15.90 4.20
C GLY A 74 6.99 14.44 4.56
N VAL A 75 7.65 13.69 3.67
CA VAL A 75 7.92 12.26 3.86
C VAL A 75 9.43 12.01 3.81
N PRO A 76 9.99 11.20 4.71
CA PRO A 76 11.36 10.73 4.60
C PRO A 76 11.62 9.97 3.30
N PRO A 77 12.87 9.92 2.80
CA PRO A 77 13.20 9.18 1.59
C PRO A 77 12.97 7.67 1.80
N TYR A 78 12.02 7.11 1.04
CA TYR A 78 11.70 5.67 1.05
C TYR A 78 11.56 5.13 -0.38
N PHE A 79 11.58 3.81 -0.54
CA PHE A 79 11.41 3.14 -1.83
C PHE A 79 10.02 2.55 -2.00
N PHE A 80 9.45 2.66 -3.19
CA PHE A 80 8.14 2.11 -3.49
C PHE A 80 8.07 1.59 -4.94
N PRO A 81 7.20 0.62 -5.22
CA PRO A 81 7.02 0.13 -6.58
C PRO A 81 6.25 1.14 -7.42
N LYS A 82 6.73 1.39 -8.63
CA LYS A 82 5.97 2.07 -9.68
C LYS A 82 5.97 1.20 -10.93
N ARG A 83 4.80 1.05 -11.53
CA ARG A 83 4.63 0.39 -12.83
C ARG A 83 5.27 1.22 -13.92
N VAL A 84 5.87 0.57 -14.90
CA VAL A 84 6.45 1.26 -16.06
C VAL A 84 5.34 1.59 -17.05
N THR A 85 5.25 2.86 -17.43
CA THR A 85 4.29 3.37 -18.42
C THR A 85 5.02 4.19 -19.49
N PRO A 86 4.42 4.40 -20.67
CA PRO A 86 5.05 5.16 -21.76
C PRO A 86 5.52 6.57 -21.36
N TRP A 87 4.82 7.24 -20.45
CA TRP A 87 5.13 8.59 -19.99
C TRP A 87 6.17 8.63 -18.85
N ASN A 88 6.19 7.62 -17.98
CA ASN A 88 7.12 7.60 -16.84
C ASN A 88 8.46 6.92 -17.16
N VAL A 89 8.56 6.19 -18.29
CA VAL A 89 9.72 5.37 -18.64
C VAL A 89 11.04 6.15 -18.61
N VAL A 90 11.06 7.40 -19.07
CA VAL A 90 12.27 8.21 -19.12
C VAL A 90 12.80 8.44 -17.70
N LYS A 91 11.94 8.87 -16.78
CA LYS A 91 12.29 9.08 -15.37
C LYS A 91 12.74 7.79 -14.68
N LEU A 92 12.09 6.66 -15.01
CA LEU A 92 12.43 5.36 -14.45
C LEU A 92 13.78 4.84 -14.95
N ARG A 93 14.15 5.11 -16.21
CA ARG A 93 15.48 4.78 -16.76
C ARG A 93 16.56 5.51 -15.99
N ASP A 94 16.38 6.82 -15.77
CA ASP A 94 17.34 7.63 -15.01
C ASP A 94 17.46 7.14 -13.57
N SER A 95 16.33 6.79 -12.94
CA SER A 95 16.30 6.22 -11.58
C SER A 95 17.07 4.90 -11.49
N ILE A 96 16.96 4.03 -12.50
CA ILE A 96 17.75 2.78 -12.57
C ILE A 96 19.24 3.10 -12.70
N ILE A 97 19.62 4.09 -13.51
CA ILE A 97 21.04 4.43 -13.72
C ILE A 97 21.67 4.98 -12.41
N ASN A 98 20.93 5.81 -11.67
CA ASN A 98 21.35 6.48 -10.44
C ASN A 98 21.57 5.56 -9.23
N ASP A 99 21.13 4.30 -9.30
CA ASP A 99 21.24 3.31 -8.20
C ASP A 99 20.41 3.66 -6.96
N SER A 100 20.57 2.90 -5.86
CA SER A 100 19.89 3.14 -4.58
C SER A 100 20.43 4.33 -3.78
N ASP A 101 21.68 4.72 -3.99
CA ASP A 101 22.38 5.62 -3.06
C ASP A 101 22.14 7.10 -3.40
N ILE A 102 21.83 7.38 -4.68
CA ILE A 102 21.56 8.73 -5.16
C ILE A 102 20.05 8.90 -5.30
N HIS A 103 19.51 9.94 -4.66
CA HIS A 103 18.10 10.31 -4.79
C HIS A 103 17.90 11.36 -5.88
N PRO A 104 17.00 11.17 -6.86
CA PRO A 104 16.10 10.02 -7.07
C PRO A 104 16.81 8.82 -7.73
N GLY A 105 16.43 7.62 -7.29
CA GLY A 105 17.12 6.36 -7.59
C GLY A 105 16.20 5.14 -7.50
N ALA A 106 16.74 3.94 -7.65
CA ALA A 106 15.97 2.69 -7.60
C ALA A 106 16.78 1.54 -6.98
N THR A 107 16.08 0.59 -6.35
CA THR A 107 16.71 -0.57 -5.69
C THR A 107 16.47 -1.88 -6.42
N HIS A 108 15.22 -2.13 -6.84
CA HIS A 108 14.82 -3.41 -7.42
C HIS A 108 14.06 -3.22 -8.74
N TYR A 109 14.18 -4.23 -9.58
CA TYR A 109 13.48 -4.40 -10.85
C TYR A 109 12.71 -5.71 -10.82
N ALA A 110 11.43 -5.70 -11.22
CA ALA A 110 10.64 -6.90 -11.40
C ALA A 110 10.04 -6.91 -12.82
N ASP A 111 10.05 -8.08 -13.45
CA ASP A 111 9.47 -8.31 -14.77
C ASP A 111 8.52 -9.49 -14.72
N LYS A 112 7.22 -9.20 -14.63
CA LYS A 112 6.17 -10.22 -14.59
C LYS A 112 6.07 -10.99 -15.91
N VAL A 113 6.42 -10.39 -17.05
CA VAL A 113 6.32 -11.04 -18.37
C VAL A 113 7.36 -12.15 -18.49
N GLN A 114 8.59 -11.85 -18.08
CA GLN A 114 9.70 -12.81 -18.13
C GLN A 114 9.80 -13.70 -16.88
N GLN A 115 8.78 -13.67 -16.01
CA GLN A 115 8.77 -14.34 -14.69
C GLN A 115 10.03 -14.06 -13.84
N VAL A 116 10.61 -12.87 -14.01
CA VAL A 116 11.73 -12.43 -13.19
C VAL A 116 11.16 -11.94 -11.87
N SER A 117 11.41 -12.70 -10.81
CA SER A 117 11.12 -12.29 -9.43
C SER A 117 11.84 -10.98 -9.11
N THR A 118 11.38 -10.27 -8.07
CA THR A 118 11.97 -8.99 -7.63
C THR A 118 13.49 -9.10 -7.49
N ALA A 119 14.22 -8.55 -8.45
CA ALA A 119 15.67 -8.65 -8.54
C ALA A 119 16.31 -7.32 -8.12
N ARG A 120 17.35 -7.39 -7.29
CA ARG A 120 18.13 -6.19 -6.91
C ARG A 120 18.90 -5.67 -8.12
N LEU A 121 18.92 -4.34 -8.29
CA LEU A 121 19.69 -3.72 -9.35
C LEU A 121 21.20 -3.95 -9.14
N PRO A 122 21.96 -4.22 -10.22
CA PRO A 122 23.38 -4.47 -10.12
C PRO A 122 24.18 -3.21 -9.79
N GLN A 123 25.27 -3.36 -9.04
CA GLN A 123 26.17 -2.25 -8.69
C GLN A 123 26.96 -1.72 -9.91
N SER A 124 27.08 -2.50 -10.98
CA SER A 124 27.74 -2.05 -12.22
C SER A 124 26.82 -1.13 -13.03
N LYS A 125 27.25 0.11 -13.22
CA LYS A 125 26.55 1.11 -14.06
C LYS A 125 26.29 0.60 -15.49
N LYS A 126 27.22 -0.16 -16.08
CA LYS A 126 27.05 -0.75 -17.43
C LYS A 126 25.85 -1.71 -17.49
N MET A 127 25.68 -2.55 -16.47
CA MET A 127 24.55 -3.47 -16.38
C MET A 127 23.23 -2.72 -16.09
N ARG A 128 23.25 -1.66 -15.28
CA ARG A 128 22.05 -0.83 -15.06
C ARG A 128 21.58 -0.14 -16.34
N ILE A 129 22.53 0.37 -17.14
CA ILE A 129 22.22 0.94 -18.46
C ILE A 129 21.58 -0.11 -19.37
N SER A 130 22.09 -1.35 -19.41
CA SER A 130 21.49 -2.40 -20.24
C SER A 130 20.07 -2.75 -19.77
N ILE A 131 19.81 -2.81 -18.46
CA ILE A 131 18.46 -3.01 -17.90
C ILE A 131 17.53 -1.84 -18.26
N SER A 132 17.99 -0.59 -18.11
CA SER A 132 17.19 0.60 -18.43
C SER A 132 16.73 0.63 -19.90
N ARG A 133 17.59 0.14 -20.82
CA ARG A 133 17.27 0.02 -22.25
C ARG A 133 16.23 -1.06 -22.55
N LYS A 134 16.07 -2.06 -21.67
CA LYS A 134 15.02 -3.09 -21.78
C LYS A 134 13.63 -2.56 -21.38
N LEU A 135 13.53 -1.35 -20.82
CA LEU A 135 12.23 -0.74 -20.55
C LEU A 135 11.57 -0.29 -21.86
N PRO A 136 10.27 -0.55 -22.05
CA PRO A 136 9.57 -0.24 -23.29
C PRO A 136 9.65 1.25 -23.59
N SER A 137 9.98 1.60 -24.84
CA SER A 137 10.06 3.00 -25.25
C SER A 137 8.67 3.54 -25.58
N SER A 138 8.43 4.82 -25.29
CA SER A 138 7.19 5.54 -25.59
C SER A 138 6.82 5.55 -27.09
N ARG A 139 7.74 5.14 -27.98
CA ARG A 139 7.63 5.27 -29.44
C ARG A 139 7.56 3.94 -30.21
N GLY A 140 7.43 2.80 -29.54
CA GLY A 140 7.52 1.51 -30.21
C GLY A 140 6.24 0.68 -30.14
N THR A 141 5.23 1.02 -30.93
CA THR A 141 4.26 0.02 -31.40
C THR A 141 5.01 -0.93 -32.34
N THR A 142 5.64 -1.97 -31.78
CA THR A 142 6.08 -3.09 -32.61
C THR A 142 4.86 -3.97 -32.79
N ILE A 143 4.24 -3.87 -33.97
CA ILE A 143 3.21 -4.79 -34.44
C ILE A 143 3.86 -6.18 -34.52
N GLN A 144 3.91 -6.91 -33.42
CA GLN A 144 3.99 -8.35 -33.45
C GLN A 144 2.56 -8.86 -33.36
N SER A 145 2.02 -9.06 -34.56
CA SER A 145 0.92 -9.97 -34.87
C SER A 145 1.08 -11.27 -34.06
N LYS A 146 0.39 -11.34 -32.91
CA LYS A 146 -0.08 -12.52 -32.17
C LYS A 146 -0.81 -12.02 -30.92
N SER A 147 -2.14 -12.04 -31.00
CA SER A 147 -3.15 -11.92 -29.92
C SER A 147 -2.72 -11.29 -28.59
N SER A 148 -3.40 -10.19 -28.22
CA SER A 148 -3.42 -9.48 -26.92
C SER A 148 -2.55 -8.21 -26.84
N THR A 149 -3.07 -7.14 -27.44
CA THR A 149 -2.49 -5.79 -27.55
C THR A 149 -2.36 -5.02 -26.23
N ASP A 150 -2.76 -5.60 -25.09
CA ASP A 150 -2.88 -4.88 -23.81
C ASP A 150 -1.71 -5.13 -22.83
N TYR A 151 -0.81 -6.10 -23.09
CA TYR A 151 0.11 -6.62 -22.05
C TYR A 151 1.58 -6.17 -22.13
N GLU A 152 2.05 -5.51 -23.19
CA GLU A 152 3.49 -5.20 -23.33
C GLU A 152 4.02 -4.18 -22.30
N PHE A 153 3.16 -3.30 -21.79
CA PHE A 153 3.51 -2.33 -20.75
C PHE A 153 3.21 -2.85 -19.32
N GLU A 154 2.39 -3.90 -19.18
CA GLU A 154 1.76 -4.24 -17.90
C GLU A 154 2.59 -5.08 -16.93
N GLY A 155 3.80 -5.50 -17.30
CA GLY A 155 4.56 -6.45 -16.50
C GLY A 155 5.72 -5.90 -15.68
N LYS A 156 6.22 -4.70 -15.99
CA LYS A 156 7.48 -4.20 -15.41
C LYS A 156 7.23 -3.26 -14.25
N ILE A 157 7.89 -3.53 -13.12
CA ILE A 157 7.78 -2.74 -11.90
C ILE A 157 9.18 -2.35 -11.43
N ILE A 158 9.35 -1.06 -11.17
CA ILE A 158 10.59 -0.49 -10.64
C ILE A 158 10.34 -0.05 -9.21
N TYR A 159 11.18 -0.51 -8.29
CA TYR A 159 11.18 -0.03 -6.91
C TYR A 159 12.04 1.23 -6.84
N ARG A 160 11.43 2.37 -7.12
CA ARG A 160 12.09 3.67 -7.14
C ARG A 160 11.95 4.39 -5.81
N HIS A 161 12.79 5.38 -5.59
CA HIS A 161 12.60 6.36 -4.53
C HIS A 161 11.26 7.10 -4.70
N LEU A 162 10.61 7.39 -3.57
CA LEU A 162 9.56 8.39 -3.45
C LEU A 162 10.08 9.72 -3.98
N GLN A 163 9.28 10.43 -4.77
CA GLN A 163 9.68 11.68 -5.39
C GLN A 163 8.69 12.78 -5.04
N ASP A 164 9.15 14.02 -5.10
CA ASP A 164 8.29 15.19 -5.01
C ASP A 164 7.20 15.12 -6.09
N GLY A 165 5.96 15.37 -5.69
CA GLY A 165 4.80 15.31 -6.60
C GLY A 165 4.07 13.96 -6.63
N ASP A 166 4.61 12.91 -6.01
CA ASP A 166 3.85 11.66 -5.81
C ASP A 166 2.65 11.92 -4.89
N ILE A 167 1.53 11.23 -5.11
CA ILE A 167 0.31 11.41 -4.30
C ILE A 167 0.19 10.26 -3.30
N VAL A 168 -0.15 10.59 -2.05
CA VAL A 168 -0.35 9.61 -0.98
C VAL A 168 -1.62 9.89 -0.20
N PHE A 169 -2.25 8.84 0.32
CA PHE A 169 -3.35 8.99 1.28
C PHE A 169 -2.81 9.02 2.68
N VAL A 170 -3.18 10.02 3.46
CA VAL A 170 -2.81 10.13 4.86
C VAL A 170 -4.07 10.02 5.71
N ASN A 171 -4.04 9.15 6.72
CA ASN A 171 -5.12 9.00 7.69
C ASN A 171 -4.63 9.03 9.14
N ARG A 172 -5.49 9.53 10.03
CA ARG A 172 -5.33 9.39 11.48
C ARG A 172 -6.35 8.39 12.01
N GLN A 173 -5.90 7.50 12.90
CA GLN A 173 -6.76 6.53 13.58
C GLN A 173 -7.20 7.13 14.94
N PRO A 174 -8.48 7.03 15.35
CA PRO A 174 -9.63 6.46 14.64
C PRO A 174 -10.19 7.41 13.56
N THR A 175 -10.56 6.86 12.40
CA THR A 175 -11.17 7.62 11.30
C THR A 175 -12.68 7.72 11.52
N LEU A 176 -13.13 8.75 12.22
CA LEU A 176 -14.55 8.94 12.58
C LEU A 176 -15.37 9.63 11.47
N HIS A 177 -14.73 10.40 10.61
CA HIS A 177 -15.38 11.20 9.57
C HIS A 177 -14.61 11.11 8.26
N LYS A 178 -15.27 11.43 7.13
CA LYS A 178 -14.67 11.44 5.79
C LYS A 178 -13.33 12.21 5.70
N PRO A 179 -13.15 13.42 6.30
CA PRO A 179 -11.85 14.11 6.28
C PRO A 179 -10.75 13.43 7.12
N GLY A 180 -11.05 12.36 7.85
CA GLY A 180 -10.02 11.61 8.58
C GLY A 180 -9.09 10.78 7.67
N ILE A 181 -9.34 10.77 6.36
CA ILE A 181 -8.42 10.34 5.31
C ILE A 181 -8.43 11.37 4.17
N MET A 182 -7.27 11.88 3.77
CA MET A 182 -7.15 12.82 2.66
C MET A 182 -5.93 12.49 1.80
N ALA A 183 -5.97 12.92 0.54
CA ALA A 183 -4.82 12.84 -0.35
C ALA A 183 -3.90 14.05 -0.14
N HIS A 184 -2.59 13.81 -0.14
CA HIS A 184 -1.55 14.85 -0.06
C HIS A 184 -0.50 14.60 -1.12
N VAL A 185 0.10 15.69 -1.59
CA VAL A 185 1.26 15.65 -2.48
C VAL A 185 2.51 15.45 -1.62
N VAL A 186 3.36 14.52 -2.02
CA VAL A 186 4.60 14.24 -1.30
C VAL A 186 5.61 15.34 -1.57
N ARG A 187 6.24 15.77 -0.49
CA ARG A 187 7.49 16.51 -0.46
C ARG A 187 8.53 15.67 0.27
N VAL A 188 9.60 15.26 -0.41
CA VAL A 188 10.67 14.45 0.19
C VAL A 188 11.57 15.34 1.03
N LEU A 189 11.68 15.03 2.32
CA LEU A 189 12.54 15.75 3.26
C LEU A 189 13.74 14.88 3.63
N LYS A 190 14.93 15.30 3.20
CA LYS A 190 16.19 14.59 3.47
C LYS A 190 16.63 14.84 4.92
N GLY A 191 16.97 13.79 5.65
CA GLY A 191 17.45 13.86 7.03
C GLY A 191 16.35 13.79 8.10
N GLU A 192 15.09 13.92 7.69
CA GLU A 192 13.94 13.77 8.58
C GLU A 192 13.59 12.29 8.80
N LYS A 193 13.08 11.98 9.99
CA LYS A 193 12.61 10.63 10.36
C LYS A 193 11.10 10.57 10.61
N THR A 194 10.50 11.71 10.93
CA THR A 194 9.07 11.86 11.17
C THR A 194 8.36 12.37 9.92
N LEU A 195 7.04 12.17 9.87
CA LEU A 195 6.21 12.81 8.86
C LEU A 195 6.04 14.28 9.23
N ARG A 196 6.06 15.16 8.24
CA ARG A 196 5.90 16.61 8.44
C ARG A 196 4.62 17.07 7.79
N MET A 197 3.83 17.90 8.47
CA MET A 197 2.59 18.45 7.90
C MET A 197 2.38 19.90 8.28
N HIS A 198 1.61 20.60 7.46
CA HIS A 198 1.22 21.98 7.72
C HIS A 198 0.13 22.08 8.80
N TYR A 199 0.19 23.11 9.64
CA TYR A 199 -0.74 23.34 10.76
C TYR A 199 -2.22 23.45 10.36
N ALA A 200 -2.49 23.95 9.15
CA ALA A 200 -3.86 24.09 8.65
C ALA A 200 -4.62 22.75 8.56
N ASN A 201 -3.91 21.63 8.46
CA ASN A 201 -4.52 20.30 8.38
C ASN A 201 -4.85 19.70 9.75
N CYS A 202 -4.38 20.31 10.84
CA CYS A 202 -4.57 19.78 12.20
C CYS A 202 -6.04 19.69 12.59
N SER A 203 -6.87 20.67 12.19
CA SER A 203 -8.31 20.65 12.45
C SER A 203 -9.01 19.50 11.74
N SER A 204 -8.63 19.19 10.49
CA SER A 204 -9.25 18.14 9.68
C SER A 204 -8.97 16.74 10.23
N TYR A 205 -7.74 16.51 10.72
CA TYR A 205 -7.34 15.24 11.32
C TYR A 205 -7.55 15.17 12.84
N ASN A 206 -7.89 16.29 13.48
CA ASN A 206 -7.95 16.45 14.94
C ASN A 206 -6.61 16.07 15.61
N VAL A 207 -5.53 16.69 15.13
CA VAL A 207 -4.13 16.45 15.53
C VAL A 207 -3.61 17.57 16.42
N ASP A 208 -2.77 17.24 17.41
CA ASP A 208 -2.12 18.17 18.34
C ASP A 208 -0.58 18.03 18.47
N PHE A 209 0.07 17.17 17.67
CA PHE A 209 1.54 17.01 17.59
C PHE A 209 2.25 16.62 18.91
N ASP A 210 1.56 15.94 19.82
CA ASP A 210 2.13 15.51 21.11
C ASP A 210 2.76 14.10 21.09
N GLY A 211 2.82 13.47 19.92
CA GLY A 211 3.18 12.05 19.76
C GLY A 211 2.22 11.29 18.84
N ASP A 212 1.19 11.96 18.34
CA ASP A 212 0.27 11.45 17.33
C ASP A 212 0.96 10.71 16.16
N GLU A 213 0.36 9.59 15.78
CA GLU A 213 0.80 8.78 14.63
C GLU A 213 -0.24 8.84 13.51
N MET A 214 0.25 8.95 12.27
CA MET A 214 -0.58 8.86 11.08
C MET A 214 -0.10 7.72 10.18
N ASN A 215 -1.02 7.10 9.43
CA ASN A 215 -0.64 6.18 8.37
C ASN A 215 -0.65 6.89 7.02
N VAL A 216 0.28 6.47 6.17
CA VAL A 216 0.40 6.91 4.79
C VAL A 216 0.26 5.69 3.90
N HIS A 217 -0.61 5.77 2.90
CA HIS A 217 -0.87 4.71 1.94
C HIS A 217 -0.49 5.20 0.55
N LEU A 218 0.37 4.44 -0.14
CA LEU A 218 0.83 4.78 -1.47
C LEU A 218 0.03 3.99 -2.52
N PRO A 219 -0.78 4.66 -3.36
CA PRO A 219 -1.42 3.98 -4.48
C PRO A 219 -0.38 3.40 -5.43
N GLN A 220 -0.65 2.20 -5.96
CA GLN A 220 0.29 1.49 -6.85
C GLN A 220 -0.11 1.56 -8.32
N ASP A 221 -1.35 1.94 -8.60
CA ASP A 221 -1.92 1.95 -9.94
C ASP A 221 -2.28 3.36 -10.38
N GLU A 222 -2.05 3.66 -11.65
CA GLU A 222 -2.23 5.02 -12.17
C GLU A 222 -3.70 5.39 -12.34
N GLY A 223 -4.59 4.40 -12.51
CA GLY A 223 -6.04 4.63 -12.48
C GLY A 223 -6.53 5.19 -11.13
N HIS A 224 -5.79 4.95 -10.05
CA HIS A 224 -6.10 5.51 -8.73
C HIS A 224 -5.57 6.95 -8.59
N ASP A 225 -4.50 7.32 -9.32
CA ASP A 225 -3.94 8.69 -9.33
C ASP A 225 -4.94 9.71 -9.90
N TYR A 226 -5.89 9.31 -10.78
CA TYR A 226 -6.96 10.18 -11.29
C TYR A 226 -8.18 10.27 -10.35
N ALA A 227 -8.55 9.17 -9.68
CA ALA A 227 -9.60 9.19 -8.66
C ALA A 227 -9.22 10.01 -7.40
N MET A 228 -7.92 10.23 -7.19
CA MET A 228 -7.35 11.04 -6.11
C MET A 228 -7.83 12.50 -6.09
N VAL A 229 -8.11 13.10 -7.26
CA VAL A 229 -8.57 14.50 -7.37
C VAL A 229 -9.90 14.70 -6.64
N LEU A 230 -10.75 13.67 -6.55
CA LEU A 230 -12.04 13.74 -5.85
C LEU A 230 -11.89 13.77 -4.31
N VAL A 231 -10.78 13.27 -3.77
CA VAL A 231 -10.50 13.25 -2.32
C VAL A 231 -9.76 14.51 -1.86
N PHE A 232 -9.10 15.24 -2.78
CA PHE A 232 -8.51 16.55 -2.50
C PHE A 232 -9.57 17.62 -2.17
N GLN A 233 -10.81 17.46 -2.63
CA GLN A 233 -11.91 18.39 -2.36
C GLN A 233 -12.78 17.93 -1.19
N GLY A 234 -12.20 17.93 0.01
CA GLY A 234 -13.01 18.11 1.21
C GLY A 234 -13.53 19.55 1.26
N GLY A 235 -14.61 19.88 0.54
CA GLY A 235 -15.32 21.14 0.79
C GLY A 235 -15.90 21.96 -0.37
N ALA A 236 -16.14 21.41 -1.56
CA ALA A 236 -17.03 22.06 -2.53
C ALA A 236 -18.30 21.22 -2.68
N GLY A 237 -19.45 21.81 -2.35
CA GLY A 237 -20.74 21.14 -2.34
C GLY A 237 -21.06 20.47 -3.67
N TRP A 238 -21.44 19.20 -3.60
CA TRP A 238 -22.01 18.47 -4.73
C TRP A 238 -23.52 18.71 -4.73
N ASN A 239 -23.97 19.69 -5.52
CA ASN A 239 -25.30 19.61 -6.11
C ASN A 239 -25.11 18.92 -7.47
N LEU A 240 -25.56 17.67 -7.56
CA LEU A 240 -25.97 17.06 -8.82
C LEU A 240 -27.30 17.69 -9.25
#